data_AF-A0A6N3JZI7-F1
#
_entry.id   AF-A0A6N3JZI7-F1
#
_cell.length_a   1.000
_cell.length_b   1.000
_cell.length_c   1.000
_cell.angle_alpha   90.00
_cell.angle_beta   90.00
_cell.angle_gamma   90.00
#
_symmetry.space_group_name_H-M   'P 1'
#
loop_
_entity.id
_entity.type
_entity.pdbx_description
1 polymer ?
#
loop_
_entity_poly.entity_id
_entity_poly.type
_entity_poly.pdbx_seq_one_letter_code
_entity_poly.pdbx_strand_id
1 'polypeptide(L)'
;MADERARHFRRLRRLRNSARRWSVLAGGLGGAAAVLTPYAGLGLADAAWAGAAGSAIAVAAWRWVDHRALAAVPPPPALDPAEAAARSRARLVAAVERLPVGPGVVAEVRRVRSRLALRGTAAAEPWARLDRAALTLAGLAGRLTGLAEPAVREAAEADRSLRELATRVASVERAAKLTPQSTLNEVHATLVAQLEDGVAAYERLVVAAAGYVAEDARPNTEHPAAARLTEATDLLHGVASALAELRTPLRAP
;
A
#
# COMPACT_ATOMS: atom_id res chain seq x y z
N MET A 1 -5.52 18.49 -7.80
CA MET A 1 -6.50 18.83 -8.86
C MET A 1 -6.00 18.33 -10.21
N ALA A 2 -6.67 17.33 -10.80
CA ALA A 2 -6.27 16.73 -12.07
C ALA A 2 -6.14 17.79 -13.18
N ASP A 3 -5.15 17.62 -14.05
CA ASP A 3 -4.89 18.45 -15.23
C ASP A 3 -6.18 18.77 -15.99
N GLU A 4 -6.47 20.06 -16.19
CA GLU A 4 -7.74 20.55 -16.76
C GLU A 4 -7.93 20.07 -18.19
N ARG A 5 -6.82 19.92 -18.93
CA ARG A 5 -6.77 19.28 -20.24
C ARG A 5 -7.19 17.82 -20.17
N ALA A 6 -6.65 17.07 -19.21
CA ALA A 6 -7.06 15.69 -18.98
C ALA A 6 -8.53 15.55 -18.53
N ARG A 7 -9.10 16.55 -17.84
CA ARG A 7 -10.53 16.57 -17.50
C ARG A 7 -11.39 16.88 -18.72
N HIS A 8 -10.98 17.84 -19.56
CA HIS A 8 -11.66 18.19 -20.80
C HIS A 8 -11.74 16.97 -21.74
N PHE A 9 -10.62 16.30 -22.02
CA PHE A 9 -10.61 15.09 -22.86
C PHE A 9 -11.37 13.92 -22.24
N ARG A 10 -11.32 13.74 -20.91
CA ARG A 10 -12.14 12.72 -20.23
C ARG A 10 -13.63 13.02 -20.35
N ARG A 11 -14.04 14.27 -20.21
CA ARG A 11 -15.44 14.69 -20.36
C ARG A 11 -15.93 14.47 -21.78
N LEU A 12 -15.10 14.82 -22.77
CA LEU A 12 -15.38 14.58 -24.19
C LEU A 12 -15.53 13.09 -24.51
N ARG A 13 -14.62 12.23 -24.01
CA ARG A 13 -14.70 10.77 -24.17
C ARG A 13 -15.94 10.17 -23.49
N ARG A 14 -16.31 10.66 -22.30
CA ARG A 14 -17.53 10.22 -21.59
C ARG A 14 -18.80 10.57 -22.36
N LEU A 15 -18.90 11.79 -22.89
CA LEU A 15 -20.06 12.21 -23.68
C LEU A 15 -20.19 11.43 -24.99
N ARG A 16 -19.07 11.17 -25.68
CA ARG A 16 -19.06 10.31 -26.87
C ARG A 16 -19.54 8.89 -26.58
N ASN A 17 -19.07 8.29 -25.49
CA ASN A 17 -19.47 6.94 -25.10
C ASN A 17 -20.94 6.87 -24.66
N SER A 18 -21.43 7.90 -23.97
CA SER A 18 -22.84 8.03 -23.60
C SER A 18 -23.73 8.16 -24.84
N ALA A 19 -23.38 9.04 -25.78
CA ALA A 19 -24.10 9.21 -27.03
C ALA A 19 -24.20 7.88 -27.81
N ARG A 20 -23.08 7.14 -27.96
CA ARG A 20 -23.08 5.82 -28.61
C ARG A 20 -24.00 4.81 -27.92
N ARG A 21 -23.97 4.74 -26.59
CA ARG A 21 -24.82 3.80 -25.83
C ARG A 21 -26.30 4.11 -26.01
N TRP A 22 -26.69 5.37 -25.99
CA TRP A 22 -28.08 5.78 -26.23
C TRP A 22 -28.52 5.61 -27.68
N SER A 23 -27.63 5.81 -28.66
CA SER A 23 -27.92 5.48 -30.06
C SER A 23 -28.17 3.99 -30.27
N VAL A 24 -27.41 3.11 -29.60
CA VAL A 24 -27.63 1.65 -29.67
C VAL A 24 -28.96 1.26 -29.01
N LEU A 25 -29.29 1.84 -27.85
CA LEU A 25 -30.58 1.61 -27.19
C LEU A 25 -31.74 2.11 -28.05
N ALA A 26 -31.61 3.29 -28.67
CA ALA A 26 -32.61 3.83 -29.59
C ALA A 26 -32.82 2.92 -30.81
N GLY A 27 -31.73 2.41 -31.41
CA GLY A 27 -31.81 1.46 -32.52
C GLY A 27 -32.44 0.12 -32.13
N GLY A 28 -32.09 -0.41 -30.95
CA GLY A 28 -32.66 -1.66 -30.44
C GLY A 28 -34.14 -1.53 -30.09
N LEU A 29 -34.54 -0.45 -29.43
CA LEU A 29 -35.95 -0.19 -29.06
C LEU A 29 -36.80 0.17 -30.28
N GLY A 30 -36.27 0.97 -31.20
CA GLY A 30 -36.94 1.28 -32.47
C GLY A 30 -37.12 0.05 -33.35
N GLY A 31 -36.11 -0.82 -33.42
CA GLY A 31 -36.19 -2.11 -34.12
C GLY A 31 -37.20 -3.06 -33.47
N ALA A 32 -37.19 -3.17 -32.14
CA ALA A 32 -38.16 -4.00 -31.41
C ALA A 32 -39.60 -3.49 -31.59
N ALA A 33 -39.81 -2.17 -31.53
CA ALA A 33 -41.11 -1.56 -31.80
C ALA A 33 -41.58 -1.85 -33.23
N ALA A 34 -40.70 -1.73 -34.23
CA ALA A 34 -41.05 -1.99 -35.64
C ALA A 34 -41.39 -3.47 -35.93
N VAL A 35 -40.82 -4.42 -35.17
CA VAL A 35 -41.08 -5.86 -35.35
C VAL A 35 -42.28 -6.35 -34.53
N LEU A 36 -42.54 -5.79 -33.35
CA LEU A 36 -43.60 -6.24 -32.45
C LEU A 36 -44.96 -5.57 -32.71
N THR A 37 -44.98 -4.32 -33.18
CA THR A 37 -46.23 -3.58 -33.48
C THR A 37 -47.10 -4.14 -34.62
N PRO A 38 -46.59 -4.84 -35.66
CA PRO A 38 -47.45 -5.30 -36.75
C PRO A 38 -48.34 -6.51 -36.41
N TYR A 39 -48.11 -7.22 -35.30
CA TYR A 39 -48.69 -8.56 -35.09
C TYR A 39 -49.67 -8.70 -33.92
N ALA A 40 -49.90 -7.66 -33.14
CA ALA A 40 -50.95 -7.60 -32.12
C ALA A 40 -51.57 -6.19 -32.18
N GLY A 41 -52.89 -6.09 -32.29
CA GLY A 41 -53.56 -4.78 -32.43
C GLY A 41 -53.10 -3.74 -31.40
N LEU A 42 -53.04 -2.48 -31.82
CA LEU A 42 -52.48 -1.33 -31.08
C LEU A 42 -52.94 -1.30 -29.61
N GLY A 43 -52.08 -1.77 -28.71
CA GLY A 43 -52.34 -1.81 -27.27
C GLY A 43 -51.60 -0.72 -26.49
N LEU A 44 -51.95 -0.55 -25.22
CA LEU A 44 -51.20 0.34 -24.30
C LEU A 44 -49.71 -0.04 -24.20
N ALA A 45 -49.37 -1.30 -24.45
CA ALA A 45 -48.00 -1.79 -24.51
C ALA A 45 -47.20 -1.19 -25.68
N ASP A 46 -47.82 -0.99 -26.85
CA ASP A 46 -47.15 -0.40 -28.01
C ASP A 46 -46.88 1.08 -27.82
N ALA A 47 -47.81 1.80 -27.17
CA ALA A 47 -47.62 3.18 -26.78
C ALA A 47 -46.45 3.33 -25.79
N ALA A 48 -46.28 2.38 -24.86
CA ALA A 48 -45.15 2.36 -23.94
C ALA A 48 -43.81 2.15 -24.66
N TRP A 49 -43.74 1.21 -25.61
CA TRP A 49 -42.52 0.95 -26.39
C TRP A 49 -42.17 2.09 -27.35
N ALA A 50 -43.16 2.67 -28.03
CA ALA A 50 -42.97 3.84 -28.88
C ALA A 50 -42.51 5.06 -28.08
N GLY A 51 -43.06 5.27 -26.88
CA GLY A 51 -42.61 6.30 -25.94
C GLY A 51 -41.17 6.06 -25.46
N ALA A 52 -40.82 4.81 -25.15
CA ALA A 52 -39.45 4.43 -24.77
C ALA A 52 -38.45 4.63 -25.92
N ALA A 53 -38.83 4.28 -27.16
CA ALA A 53 -37.98 4.50 -28.34
C ALA A 53 -37.81 5.99 -28.65
N GLY A 54 -38.89 6.77 -28.63
CA GLY A 54 -38.86 8.21 -28.86
C GLY A 54 -38.00 8.96 -27.84
N SER A 55 -38.15 8.61 -26.55
CA SER A 55 -37.31 9.20 -25.49
C SER A 55 -35.83 8.81 -25.61
N ALA A 56 -35.52 7.58 -26.00
CA ALA A 56 -34.15 7.16 -26.26
C ALA A 56 -33.51 7.91 -27.45
N ILE A 57 -34.26 8.13 -28.53
CA ILE A 57 -33.82 8.92 -29.69
C ILE A 57 -33.55 10.38 -29.28
N ALA A 58 -34.46 11.00 -28.54
CA ALA A 58 -34.30 12.37 -28.06
C ALA A 58 -33.05 12.54 -27.18
N VAL A 59 -32.82 11.61 -26.24
CA VAL A 59 -31.63 11.62 -25.38
C VAL A 59 -30.34 11.42 -26.20
N ALA A 60 -30.36 10.53 -27.20
CA ALA A 60 -29.22 10.32 -28.07
C ALA A 60 -28.86 11.58 -28.88
N ALA A 61 -29.88 12.26 -29.45
CA ALA A 61 -29.71 13.50 -30.19
C ALA A 61 -29.14 14.61 -29.30
N TRP A 62 -29.68 14.79 -28.09
CA TRP A 62 -29.19 15.78 -27.14
C TRP A 62 -27.74 15.52 -26.72
N ARG A 63 -27.37 14.25 -26.49
CA ARG A 63 -25.98 13.89 -26.14
C ARG A 63 -24.99 14.12 -27.28
N TRP A 64 -25.42 14.00 -28.53
CA TRP A 64 -24.62 14.39 -29.68
C TRP A 64 -24.44 15.90 -29.81
N VAL A 65 -25.48 16.69 -29.52
CA VAL A 65 -25.40 18.16 -29.46
C VAL A 65 -24.44 18.60 -28.36
N ASP A 66 -24.56 18.06 -27.15
CA ASP A 66 -23.64 18.34 -26.02
C ASP A 66 -22.18 18.01 -26.37
N HIS A 67 -21.95 16.87 -27.05
CA HIS A 67 -20.61 16.50 -27.50
C HIS A 67 -20.06 17.49 -28.52
N ARG A 68 -20.87 17.89 -29.52
CA ARG A 68 -20.46 18.88 -30.53
C ARG A 68 -20.18 20.25 -29.91
N ALA A 69 -21.03 20.69 -28.98
CA ALA A 69 -20.82 21.94 -28.25
C ALA A 69 -19.51 21.94 -27.46
N LEU A 70 -19.20 20.85 -26.75
CA LEU A 70 -17.93 20.73 -26.02
C LEU A 70 -16.71 20.50 -26.91
N ALA A 71 -16.89 19.89 -28.08
CA ALA A 71 -15.82 19.74 -29.08
C ALA A 71 -15.51 21.06 -29.82
N ALA A 72 -16.48 21.99 -29.87
CA ALA A 72 -16.28 23.33 -30.42
C ALA A 72 -15.51 24.26 -29.46
N VAL A 73 -15.43 23.92 -28.16
CA VAL A 73 -14.62 24.67 -27.19
C VAL A 73 -13.14 24.31 -27.43
N PRO A 74 -12.25 25.28 -27.67
CA PRO A 74 -10.83 25.00 -27.87
C PRO A 74 -10.24 24.32 -26.63
N PRO A 75 -9.42 23.27 -26.80
CA PRO A 75 -8.85 22.55 -25.68
C PRO A 75 -7.94 23.48 -24.87
N PRO A 76 -7.98 23.43 -23.53
CA PRO A 76 -7.13 24.26 -22.71
C PRO A 76 -5.64 24.01 -23.03
N PRO A 77 -4.79 25.06 -22.99
CA PRO A 77 -3.39 24.98 -23.38
C PRO A 77 -2.67 23.88 -22.59
N ALA A 78 -1.79 23.15 -23.26
CA ALA A 78 -0.97 22.15 -22.58
C ALA A 78 -0.04 22.88 -21.60
N LEU A 79 -0.12 22.53 -20.33
CA LEU A 79 0.88 22.95 -19.36
C LEU A 79 2.23 22.34 -19.76
N ASP A 80 3.30 23.12 -19.64
CA ASP A 80 4.67 22.64 -19.85
C ASP A 80 4.92 21.40 -18.95
N PRO A 81 5.46 20.28 -19.49
CA PRO A 81 5.79 19.10 -18.69
C PRO A 81 6.66 19.42 -17.46
N ALA A 82 7.53 20.43 -17.53
CA ALA A 82 8.35 20.87 -16.40
C ALA A 82 7.49 21.46 -15.27
N GLU A 83 6.52 22.30 -15.61
CA GLU A 83 5.62 22.90 -14.63
C GLU A 83 4.59 21.90 -14.10
N ALA A 84 4.15 20.94 -14.92
CA ALA A 84 3.28 19.85 -14.49
C ALA A 84 4.00 18.97 -13.45
N ALA A 85 5.28 18.66 -13.69
CA ALA A 85 6.13 17.95 -12.74
C ALA A 85 6.31 18.75 -11.45
N ALA A 86 6.62 20.05 -11.53
CA ALA A 86 6.77 20.93 -10.37
C ALA A 86 5.48 21.03 -9.53
N ARG A 87 4.31 21.22 -10.17
CA ARG A 87 3.01 21.26 -9.49
C ARG A 87 2.62 19.91 -8.89
N SER A 88 3.02 18.79 -9.51
CA SER A 88 2.80 17.47 -8.93
C SER A 88 3.67 17.22 -7.69
N ARG A 89 4.94 17.64 -7.72
CA ARG A 89 5.85 17.60 -6.57
C ARG A 89 5.34 18.48 -5.44
N ALA A 90 4.95 19.72 -5.73
CA ALA A 90 4.39 20.64 -4.73
C ALA A 90 3.12 20.09 -4.08
N ARG A 91 2.28 19.35 -4.82
CA ARG A 91 1.09 18.69 -4.27
C ARG A 91 1.41 17.46 -3.43
N LEU A 92 2.44 16.69 -3.80
CA LEU A 92 2.91 15.58 -2.99
C LEU A 92 3.49 16.09 -1.67
N VAL A 93 4.29 17.17 -1.73
CA VAL A 93 4.82 17.85 -0.54
C VAL A 93 3.67 18.39 0.32
N ALA A 94 2.74 19.15 -0.26
CA ALA A 94 1.60 19.70 0.49
C ALA A 94 0.62 18.63 1.00
N ALA A 95 0.51 17.47 0.33
CA ALA A 95 -0.29 16.35 0.82
C ALA A 95 0.41 15.62 1.97
N VAL A 96 1.74 15.49 1.91
CA VAL A 96 2.56 14.94 2.99
C VAL A 96 2.55 15.86 4.21
N GLU A 97 2.63 17.17 4.02
CA GLU A 97 2.55 18.18 5.09
C GLU A 97 1.17 18.25 5.75
N ARG A 98 0.10 17.91 5.03
CA ARG A 98 -1.29 17.93 5.54
C ARG A 98 -1.74 16.62 6.18
N LEU A 99 -0.93 15.56 6.11
CA LEU A 99 -1.24 14.31 6.77
C LEU A 99 -0.68 14.37 8.21
N PRO A 100 -1.52 14.31 9.26
CA PRO A 100 -1.05 14.12 10.63
C PRO A 100 -0.65 12.65 10.77
N VAL A 101 0.47 12.29 10.15
CA VAL A 101 0.88 10.91 9.96
C VAL A 101 2.32 10.79 10.40
N GLY A 102 2.50 10.15 11.55
CA GLY A 102 3.80 9.91 12.15
C GLY A 102 4.76 9.18 11.21
N PRO A 103 6.08 9.28 11.46
CA PRO A 103 7.12 8.69 10.62
C PRO A 103 6.93 7.19 10.31
N GLY A 104 6.18 6.46 11.13
CA GLY A 104 5.91 5.02 10.96
C GLY A 104 5.07 4.66 9.73
N VAL A 105 4.07 5.45 9.34
CA VAL A 105 3.20 5.09 8.20
C VAL A 105 3.88 5.36 6.86
N VAL A 106 4.70 6.42 6.77
CA VAL A 106 5.51 6.71 5.58
C VAL A 106 6.55 5.60 5.37
N ALA A 107 7.17 5.13 6.45
CA ALA A 107 8.08 3.99 6.41
C ALA A 107 7.37 2.73 5.92
N GLU A 108 6.15 2.45 6.39
CA GLU A 108 5.39 1.27 5.98
C GLU A 108 4.93 1.35 4.51
N VAL A 109 4.49 2.51 4.03
CA VAL A 109 4.18 2.71 2.59
C VAL A 109 5.42 2.52 1.72
N ARG A 110 6.58 3.03 2.17
CA ARG A 110 7.87 2.82 1.47
C ARG A 110 8.26 1.34 1.45
N ARG A 111 7.98 0.62 2.53
CA ARG A 111 8.23 -0.82 2.68
C ARG A 111 7.32 -1.66 1.78
N VAL A 112 6.03 -1.35 1.70
CA VAL A 112 5.09 -2.00 0.77
C VAL A 112 5.49 -1.72 -0.68
N ARG A 113 5.83 -0.46 -1.01
CA ARG A 113 6.25 -0.08 -2.36
C ARG A 113 7.54 -0.78 -2.79
N SER A 114 8.55 -0.85 -1.92
CA SER A 114 9.81 -1.55 -2.21
C SER A 114 9.58 -3.05 -2.40
N ARG A 115 8.76 -3.67 -1.55
CA ARG A 115 8.37 -5.08 -1.71
C ARG A 115 7.66 -5.34 -3.05
N LEU A 116 6.76 -4.44 -3.46
CA LEU A 116 6.10 -4.53 -4.76
C LEU A 116 7.06 -4.32 -5.94
N ALA A 117 8.02 -3.41 -5.81
CA ALA A 117 9.00 -3.14 -6.86
C ALA A 117 9.96 -4.32 -7.12
N LEU A 118 10.22 -5.14 -6.10
CA LEU A 118 11.10 -6.31 -6.18
C LEU A 118 10.34 -7.60 -6.53
N ARG A 119 9.01 -7.58 -6.63
CA ARG A 119 8.25 -8.78 -6.99
C ARG A 119 8.65 -9.30 -8.37
N GLY A 120 8.94 -10.60 -8.44
CA GLY A 120 9.36 -11.27 -9.66
C GLY A 120 10.82 -11.01 -10.06
N THR A 121 11.63 -10.50 -9.13
CA THR A 121 13.10 -10.38 -9.27
C THR A 121 13.82 -11.38 -8.36
N ALA A 122 15.08 -11.70 -8.68
CA ALA A 122 15.94 -12.54 -7.84
C ALA A 122 16.18 -11.94 -6.44
N ALA A 123 16.10 -10.61 -6.31
CA ALA A 123 16.27 -9.91 -5.03
C ALA A 123 15.07 -10.02 -4.08
N ALA A 124 13.93 -10.60 -4.51
CA ALA A 124 12.70 -10.63 -3.71
C ALA A 124 12.83 -11.44 -2.41
N GLU A 125 13.45 -12.62 -2.49
CA GLU A 125 13.64 -13.51 -1.35
C GLU A 125 14.71 -12.97 -0.38
N PRO A 126 15.93 -12.59 -0.83
CA PRO A 126 16.92 -11.96 0.04
C PRO A 126 16.38 -10.71 0.75
N TRP A 127 15.58 -9.90 0.06
CA TRP A 127 14.93 -8.74 0.68
C TRP A 127 13.98 -9.13 1.82
N ALA A 128 13.16 -10.16 1.64
CA ALA A 128 12.22 -10.60 2.68
C ALA A 128 12.94 -11.18 3.90
N ARG A 129 14.06 -11.86 3.69
CA ARG A 129 14.94 -12.36 4.74
C ARG A 129 15.60 -11.22 5.52
N LEU A 130 16.20 -10.25 4.81
CA LEU A 130 16.78 -9.04 5.41
C LEU A 130 15.75 -8.29 6.24
N ASP A 131 14.53 -8.13 5.71
CA ASP A 131 13.45 -7.42 6.38
C ASP A 131 13.01 -8.10 7.70
N ARG A 132 12.99 -9.44 7.73
CA ARG A 132 12.74 -10.22 8.95
C ARG A 132 13.88 -10.09 9.95
N ALA A 133 15.13 -10.17 9.48
CA ALA A 133 16.32 -10.02 10.33
C ALA A 133 16.39 -8.61 10.95
N ALA A 134 16.13 -7.56 10.16
CA ALA A 134 16.13 -6.18 10.62
C ALA A 134 15.04 -5.91 11.67
N LEU A 135 13.83 -6.47 11.49
CA LEU A 135 12.78 -6.40 12.52
C LEU A 135 13.21 -7.09 13.82
N THR A 136 13.87 -8.24 13.71
CA THR A 136 14.37 -8.98 14.87
C THR A 136 15.42 -8.17 15.62
N LEU A 137 16.39 -7.60 14.90
CA LEU A 137 17.42 -6.74 15.50
C LEU A 137 16.82 -5.49 16.14
N ALA A 138 15.84 -4.83 15.53
CA ALA A 138 15.14 -3.70 16.12
C ALA A 138 14.45 -4.06 17.45
N GLY A 139 13.88 -5.27 17.57
CA GLY A 139 13.31 -5.77 18.82
C GLY A 139 14.35 -6.06 19.92
N LEU A 140 15.62 -6.28 19.54
CA LEU A 140 16.74 -6.50 20.45
C LEU A 140 17.50 -5.20 20.78
N ALA A 141 17.45 -4.19 19.90
CA ALA A 141 18.28 -2.99 19.97
C ALA A 141 18.21 -2.25 21.31
N GLY A 142 17.04 -2.19 21.94
CA GLY A 142 16.88 -1.56 23.26
C GLY A 142 17.59 -2.29 24.41
N ARG A 143 18.00 -3.55 24.21
CA ARG A 143 18.75 -4.37 25.18
C ARG A 143 20.24 -4.47 24.83
N LEU A 144 20.63 -4.12 23.61
CA LEU A 144 22.02 -4.12 23.15
C LEU A 144 22.72 -2.83 23.63
N THR A 145 23.11 -2.82 24.91
CA THR A 145 23.76 -1.67 25.56
C THR A 145 25.25 -1.89 25.79
N GLY A 146 26.00 -0.83 26.07
CA GLY A 146 27.42 -0.90 26.38
C GLY A 146 28.27 -1.28 25.17
N LEU A 147 28.98 -2.41 25.24
CA LEU A 147 29.91 -2.86 24.19
C LEU A 147 29.21 -3.22 22.87
N ALA A 148 27.90 -3.47 22.89
CA ALA A 148 27.11 -3.83 21.71
C ALA A 148 26.57 -2.62 20.92
N GLU A 149 26.63 -1.40 21.48
CA GLU A 149 26.06 -0.20 20.86
C GLU A 149 26.70 0.17 19.49
N PRO A 150 28.04 0.06 19.30
CA PRO A 150 28.66 0.25 17.99
C PRO A 150 28.18 -0.77 16.95
N ALA A 151 27.92 -2.02 17.35
CA ALA A 151 27.46 -3.07 16.45
C ALA A 151 26.04 -2.79 15.91
N VAL A 152 25.19 -2.12 16.69
CA VAL A 152 23.85 -1.69 16.23
C VAL A 152 23.97 -0.62 15.14
N ARG A 153 24.91 0.32 15.27
CA ARG A 153 25.16 1.35 14.25
C ARG A 153 25.69 0.75 12.95
N GLU A 154 26.68 -0.13 13.07
CA GLU A 154 27.23 -0.87 11.92
C GLU A 154 26.16 -1.71 11.22
N ALA A 155 25.29 -2.38 11.99
CA ALA A 155 24.18 -3.14 11.43
C ALA A 155 23.17 -2.23 10.69
N ALA A 156 22.90 -1.02 11.18
CA ALA A 156 22.02 -0.07 10.48
C ALA A 156 22.64 0.44 9.17
N GLU A 157 23.97 0.57 9.11
CA GLU A 157 24.71 0.88 7.89
C GLU A 157 24.69 -0.29 6.89
N ALA A 158 24.94 -1.51 7.38
CA ALA A 158 24.85 -2.72 6.58
C ALA A 158 23.44 -2.94 6.00
N ASP A 159 22.37 -2.74 6.78
CA ASP A 159 20.99 -2.85 6.28
C ASP A 159 20.71 -1.84 5.15
N ARG A 160 21.15 -0.59 5.30
CA ARG A 160 21.01 0.43 4.23
C ARG A 160 21.77 0.02 2.96
N SER A 161 23.01 -0.44 3.10
CA SER A 161 23.84 -0.90 1.99
C SER A 161 23.22 -2.10 1.25
N LEU A 162 22.74 -3.11 1.97
CA LEU A 162 22.09 -4.30 1.40
C LEU A 162 20.78 -3.96 0.67
N ARG A 163 20.01 -3.01 1.18
CA ARG A 163 18.80 -2.52 0.51
C ARG A 163 19.10 -1.78 -0.79
N GLU A 164 20.20 -1.02 -0.82
CA GLU A 164 20.68 -0.39 -2.05
C GLU A 164 21.11 -1.46 -3.07
N LEU A 165 21.88 -2.46 -2.63
CA LEU A 165 22.32 -3.57 -3.46
C LEU A 165 21.14 -4.34 -4.06
N ALA A 166 20.11 -4.65 -3.28
CA ALA A 166 18.89 -5.30 -3.77
C ALA A 166 18.16 -4.46 -4.84
N THR A 167 18.13 -3.13 -4.67
CA THR A 167 17.56 -2.22 -5.67
C THR A 167 18.39 -2.22 -6.95
N ARG A 168 19.72 -2.27 -6.83
CA ARG A 168 20.66 -2.36 -7.96
C ARG A 168 20.48 -3.68 -8.73
N VAL A 169 20.41 -4.82 -8.04
CA VAL A 169 20.11 -6.14 -8.63
C VAL A 169 18.83 -6.09 -9.46
N ALA A 170 17.73 -5.61 -8.88
CA ALA A 170 16.45 -5.51 -9.58
C ALA A 170 16.49 -4.57 -10.79
N SER A 171 17.31 -3.50 -10.74
CA SER A 171 17.49 -2.60 -11.88
C SER A 171 18.25 -3.26 -13.04
N VAL A 172 19.32 -4.01 -12.72
CA VAL A 172 20.13 -4.75 -13.69
C VAL A 172 19.31 -5.88 -14.31
N GLU A 173 18.55 -6.62 -13.52
CA GLU A 173 17.68 -7.69 -14.00
C GLU A 173 16.63 -7.18 -14.99
N ARG A 174 16.00 -6.04 -14.68
CA ARG A 174 15.03 -5.40 -15.60
C ARG A 174 15.71 -4.92 -16.88
N ALA A 175 16.93 -4.41 -16.82
CA ALA A 175 17.70 -4.01 -18.00
C ALA A 175 18.08 -5.23 -18.87
N ALA A 176 18.52 -6.33 -18.25
CA ALA A 176 18.85 -7.58 -18.94
C ALA A 176 17.64 -8.20 -19.65
N LYS A 177 16.43 -8.06 -19.07
CA LYS A 177 15.16 -8.47 -19.70
C LYS A 177 14.83 -7.65 -20.95
N LEU A 178 15.28 -6.40 -21.06
CA LEU A 178 15.04 -5.54 -22.23
C LEU A 178 16.05 -5.81 -23.35
N THR A 179 17.30 -6.13 -23.01
CA THR A 179 18.35 -6.44 -23.98
C THR A 179 19.27 -7.51 -23.42
N PRO A 180 19.06 -8.80 -23.80
CA PRO A 180 19.88 -9.89 -23.31
C PRO A 180 21.33 -9.73 -23.76
N GLN A 181 22.26 -9.61 -22.82
CA GLN A 181 23.70 -9.55 -23.04
C GLN A 181 24.39 -10.48 -22.05
N SER A 182 25.32 -11.31 -22.51
CA SER A 182 26.03 -12.30 -21.66
C SER A 182 26.77 -11.64 -20.50
N THR A 183 27.48 -10.54 -20.76
CA THR A 183 28.21 -9.77 -19.74
C THR A 183 27.30 -9.20 -18.65
N LEU A 184 26.10 -8.73 -19.02
CA LEU A 184 25.14 -8.21 -18.06
C LEU A 184 24.54 -9.32 -17.18
N ASN A 185 24.38 -10.53 -17.74
CA ASN A 185 23.94 -11.70 -16.99
C ASN A 185 24.98 -12.17 -15.97
N GLU A 186 26.27 -12.13 -16.32
CA GLU A 186 27.37 -12.44 -15.40
C GLU A 186 27.46 -11.42 -14.25
N VAL A 187 27.34 -10.13 -14.55
CA VAL A 187 27.28 -9.06 -13.54
C VAL A 187 26.05 -9.24 -12.65
N HIS A 188 24.89 -9.56 -13.23
CA HIS A 188 23.68 -9.84 -12.47
C HIS A 188 23.88 -11.00 -11.50
N ALA A 189 24.43 -12.13 -11.95
CA ALA A 189 24.69 -13.29 -11.11
C ALA A 189 25.65 -12.94 -9.95
N THR A 190 26.70 -12.16 -10.23
CA THR A 190 27.64 -11.70 -9.20
C THR A 190 26.96 -10.83 -8.14
N LEU A 191 26.10 -9.88 -8.56
CA LEU A 191 25.38 -9.02 -7.64
C LEU A 191 24.36 -9.78 -6.79
N VAL A 192 23.71 -10.80 -7.35
CA VAL A 192 22.80 -11.69 -6.62
C VAL A 192 23.57 -12.46 -5.54
N ALA A 193 24.71 -13.07 -5.89
CA ALA A 193 25.55 -13.78 -4.92
C ALA A 193 26.02 -12.86 -3.78
N GLN A 194 26.49 -11.65 -4.11
CA GLN A 194 26.89 -10.65 -3.10
C GLN A 194 25.74 -10.27 -2.16
N LEU A 195 24.52 -10.16 -2.70
CA LEU A 195 23.33 -9.86 -1.89
C LEU A 195 22.99 -11.02 -0.96
N GLU A 196 23.03 -12.26 -1.45
CA GLU A 196 22.76 -13.45 -0.64
C GLU A 196 23.78 -13.62 0.49
N ASP A 197 25.07 -13.48 0.18
CA ASP A 197 26.16 -13.56 1.14
C ASP A 197 26.04 -12.46 2.22
N GLY A 198 25.73 -11.24 1.78
CA GLY A 198 25.54 -10.09 2.67
C GLY A 198 24.35 -10.26 3.61
N VAL A 199 23.21 -10.76 3.10
CA VAL A 199 22.03 -11.07 3.93
C VAL A 199 22.33 -12.20 4.90
N ALA A 200 23.05 -13.25 4.48
CA ALA A 200 23.46 -14.33 5.37
C ALA A 200 24.41 -13.85 6.48
N ALA A 201 25.32 -12.93 6.17
CA ALA A 201 26.19 -12.30 7.16
C ALA A 201 25.40 -11.46 8.17
N TYR A 202 24.42 -10.69 7.69
CA TYR A 202 23.53 -9.91 8.54
C TYR A 202 22.71 -10.80 9.47
N GLU A 203 22.16 -11.91 8.99
CA GLU A 203 21.44 -12.89 9.81
C GLU A 203 22.33 -13.48 10.91
N ARG A 204 23.59 -13.83 10.60
CA ARG A 204 24.56 -14.29 11.61
C ARG A 204 24.84 -13.22 12.68
N LEU A 205 24.92 -11.95 12.29
CA LEU A 205 25.04 -10.84 13.24
C LEU A 205 23.82 -10.76 14.17
N VAL A 206 22.60 -10.91 13.63
CA VAL A 206 21.37 -10.90 14.45
C VAL A 206 21.34 -12.08 15.43
N VAL A 207 21.78 -13.26 15.00
CA VAL A 207 21.91 -14.43 15.88
C VAL A 207 22.93 -14.16 16.99
N ALA A 208 24.08 -13.56 16.68
CA ALA A 208 25.07 -13.18 17.68
C ALA A 208 24.53 -12.14 18.67
N ALA A 209 23.78 -11.14 18.19
CA ALA A 209 23.11 -10.15 19.02
C ALA A 209 22.07 -10.77 19.95
N ALA A 210 21.29 -11.75 19.47
CA ALA A 210 20.37 -12.51 20.30
C ALA A 210 21.11 -13.32 21.38
N GLY A 211 22.25 -13.93 21.03
CA GLY A 211 23.12 -14.61 21.98
C GLY A 211 23.65 -13.68 23.06
N TYR A 212 24.10 -12.47 22.69
CA TYR A 212 24.52 -11.45 23.65
C TYR A 212 23.39 -11.10 24.63
N VAL A 213 22.18 -10.82 24.13
CA VAL A 213 21.02 -10.50 24.98
C VAL A 213 20.64 -11.69 25.89
N ALA A 214 20.78 -12.92 25.41
CA ALA A 214 20.51 -14.11 26.21
C ALA A 214 21.53 -14.30 27.34
N GLU A 215 22.82 -14.03 27.09
CA GLU A 215 23.87 -14.07 28.11
C GLU A 215 23.74 -12.90 29.10
N ASP A 216 23.43 -11.69 28.64
CA ASP A 216 23.17 -10.52 29.50
C ASP A 216 21.93 -10.72 30.39
N ALA A 217 20.95 -11.50 29.92
CA ALA A 217 19.76 -11.86 30.68
C ALA A 217 19.96 -13.05 31.64
N ARG A 218 21.16 -13.66 31.75
CA ARG A 218 21.39 -14.75 32.71
C ARG A 218 21.30 -14.21 34.15
N PRO A 219 20.31 -14.64 34.93
CA PRO A 219 20.12 -14.13 36.29
C PRO A 219 21.18 -14.73 37.21
N ASN A 220 22.03 -13.88 37.80
CA ASN A 220 22.89 -14.28 38.93
C ASN A 220 22.15 -14.24 40.28
N THR A 221 20.90 -13.81 40.32
CA THR A 221 20.01 -13.79 41.49
C THR A 221 18.55 -13.75 41.03
N GLU A 222 17.63 -14.23 41.87
CA GLU A 222 16.19 -14.46 41.62
C GLU A 222 15.51 -13.44 40.69
N HIS A 223 14.62 -13.95 39.81
CA HIS A 223 13.95 -13.13 38.80
C HIS A 223 13.13 -11.99 39.46
N PRO A 224 13.46 -10.71 39.22
CA PRO A 224 12.84 -9.59 39.93
C PRO A 224 11.34 -9.45 39.65
N ALA A 225 10.86 -10.00 38.53
CA ALA A 225 9.44 -10.08 38.22
C ALA A 225 8.71 -11.09 39.13
N ALA A 226 9.33 -12.22 39.48
CA ALA A 226 8.75 -13.19 40.38
C ALA A 226 8.66 -12.63 41.81
N ALA A 227 9.70 -11.92 42.27
CA ALA A 227 9.68 -11.21 43.54
C ALA A 227 8.56 -10.15 43.59
N ARG A 228 8.43 -9.30 42.57
CA ARG A 228 7.36 -8.29 42.48
C ARG A 228 5.96 -8.87 42.38
N LEU A 229 5.78 -10.00 41.68
CA LEU A 229 4.49 -10.69 41.60
C LEU A 229 4.11 -11.34 42.93
N THR A 230 5.08 -11.89 43.65
CA THR A 230 4.87 -12.46 44.99
C THR A 230 4.44 -11.35 45.95
N GLU A 231 5.17 -10.24 45.97
CA GLU A 231 4.86 -9.08 46.82
C GLU A 231 3.48 -8.47 46.50
N ALA A 232 3.12 -8.35 45.21
CA ALA A 232 1.79 -7.89 44.81
C ALA A 232 0.69 -8.88 45.23
N THR A 233 0.96 -10.18 45.17
CA THR A 233 0.02 -11.22 45.58
C THR A 233 -0.19 -11.19 47.09
N ASP A 234 0.88 -11.01 47.87
CA ASP A 234 0.83 -10.88 49.33
C ASP A 234 0.05 -9.62 49.75
N LEU A 235 0.25 -8.50 49.06
CA LEU A 235 -0.54 -7.29 49.25
C LEU A 235 -2.04 -7.51 49.00
N LEU A 236 -2.40 -8.19 47.91
CA LEU A 236 -3.79 -8.52 47.61
C LEU A 236 -4.40 -9.47 48.67
N HIS A 237 -3.61 -10.42 49.17
CA HIS A 237 -4.05 -11.33 50.22
C HIS A 237 -4.28 -10.61 51.56
N GLY A 238 -3.40 -9.66 51.90
CA GLY A 238 -3.56 -8.80 53.07
C GLY A 238 -4.82 -7.92 52.99
N VAL A 239 -5.08 -7.30 51.84
CA VAL A 239 -6.30 -6.50 51.62
C VAL A 239 -7.56 -7.35 51.70
N ALA A 240 -7.55 -8.55 51.11
CA ALA A 240 -8.69 -9.46 51.17
C ALA A 240 -8.99 -9.92 52.61
N SER A 241 -7.94 -10.20 53.40
CA SER A 241 -8.06 -10.57 54.81
C SER A 241 -8.65 -9.42 55.64
N ALA A 242 -8.15 -8.20 55.46
CA ALA A 242 -8.69 -7.01 56.14
C ALA A 242 -10.16 -6.72 55.79
N LEU A 243 -10.56 -6.91 54.52
CA LEU A 243 -11.96 -6.79 54.10
C LEU A 243 -12.86 -7.88 54.72
N ALA A 244 -12.33 -9.10 54.91
CA ALA A 244 -13.06 -10.19 55.56
C ALA A 244 -13.27 -9.93 57.06
N GLU A 245 -12.28 -9.38 57.76
CA GLU A 245 -12.40 -8.97 59.16
C GLU A 245 -13.44 -7.87 59.35
N LEU A 246 -13.43 -6.84 58.50
CA LEU A 246 -14.41 -5.74 58.52
C LEU A 246 -15.86 -6.20 58.23
N ARG A 247 -16.02 -7.31 57.49
CA ARG A 247 -17.33 -7.93 57.22
C ARG A 247 -17.85 -8.75 58.41
N THR A 248 -17.01 -9.00 59.41
CA THR A 248 -17.32 -9.83 60.58
C THR A 248 -17.74 -8.99 61.80
N PRO A 249 -18.77 -8.13 61.67
CA PRO A 249 -19.70 -7.98 62.79
C PRO A 249 -21.16 -7.86 62.30
N LEU A 250 -21.89 -8.98 62.33
CA LEU A 250 -23.38 -9.06 62.45
C LEU A 250 -23.85 -10.51 62.68
N ARG A 251 -23.14 -11.26 63.52
CA ARG A 251 -23.68 -12.44 64.20
C ARG A 251 -23.34 -12.31 65.68
N ALA A 252 -24.08 -11.44 66.35
CA ALA A 252 -24.32 -11.59 67.79
C ALA A 252 -25.31 -12.77 67.97
N PRO A 253 -25.21 -13.52 69.08
CA PRO A 253 -26.02 -14.71 69.36
C PRO A 253 -27.52 -14.43 69.45
#